data_AF-A0A1C2FZ62-F1
#
_entry.id   AF-A0A1C2FZ62-F1
#
_cell.length_a   1.000
_cell.length_b   1.000
_cell.length_c   1.000
_cell.angle_alpha   90.00
_cell.angle_beta   90.00
_cell.angle_gamma   90.00
#
_symmetry.space_group_name_H-M   'P 1'
#
loop_
_entity.id
_entity.type
_entity.pdbx_description
1 polymer ?
#
loop_
_entity_poly.entity_id
_entity_poly.type
_entity_poly.pdbx_seq_one_letter_code
_entity_poly.pdbx_strand_id
1 'polypeptide(L)'
;MFEDRSSRYTGNQELAFAGMRILFGVIWLINTILEANSAYIGRFLTSIVKRLKGQPHVVQTFLHGAIHVVTVLGPRHVAIGTIVLDGLLAISLITGFAVRPMARLGIVYSLALWVTVGGLGGPFQPGSTDPGTAIVYALVFLAVLSVPSEQRLSVGPKSQPVVGTGRIEVVRILFGLLWAFDAFWKWEPAFFEHSLSYLQQADVGQPAWIAAYIGFFISAIQLVGQTAFGIFAAVIETVLAASLLLKRWQEWFLPIGFLYSFGIWTTAEGWGGPYQLGSTGNRGDMLGTTNIYMVVYLYLMIAYLFERRRHKRMSV
;
A
#
# COMPACT_ATOMS: atom_id res chain seq x y z
N MET A 1 -5.95 -19.06 -40.36
CA MET A 1 -5.06 -17.93 -40.04
C MET A 1 -5.19 -17.68 -38.55
N PHE A 2 -4.38 -18.40 -37.75
CA PHE A 2 -4.36 -18.22 -36.30
C PHE A 2 -3.45 -17.04 -36.01
N GLU A 3 -4.03 -15.91 -35.61
CA GLU A 3 -3.27 -14.83 -35.00
C GLU A 3 -2.46 -15.42 -33.84
N ASP A 4 -1.14 -15.35 -33.95
CA ASP A 4 -0.22 -15.62 -32.86
C ASP A 4 -0.53 -14.61 -31.74
N ARG A 5 -1.39 -15.01 -30.79
CA ARG A 5 -1.71 -14.23 -29.58
C ARG A 5 -0.52 -14.29 -28.62
N SER A 6 0.60 -13.77 -29.07
CA SER A 6 1.77 -13.55 -28.24
C SER A 6 1.40 -12.58 -27.11
N SER A 7 1.84 -12.91 -25.90
CA SER A 7 1.68 -12.06 -24.71
C SER A 7 2.20 -10.66 -25.04
N ARG A 8 1.42 -9.61 -24.70
CA ARG A 8 1.88 -8.21 -24.88
C ARG A 8 3.21 -7.95 -24.17
N TYR A 9 3.43 -8.66 -23.06
CA TYR A 9 4.62 -8.48 -22.23
C TYR A 9 5.73 -9.42 -22.67
N THR A 10 6.94 -8.90 -22.69
CA THR A 10 8.14 -9.70 -22.97
C THR A 10 8.42 -10.69 -21.83
N GLY A 11 9.19 -11.75 -22.11
CA GLY A 11 9.60 -12.70 -21.06
C GLY A 11 10.34 -12.04 -19.87
N ASN A 12 11.08 -10.96 -20.10
CA ASN A 12 11.74 -10.20 -19.03
C ASN A 12 10.73 -9.41 -18.18
N GLN A 13 9.68 -8.84 -18.79
CA GLN A 13 8.60 -8.19 -18.04
C GLN A 13 7.78 -9.21 -17.25
N GLU A 14 7.48 -10.37 -17.83
CA GLU A 14 6.81 -11.47 -17.11
C GLU A 14 7.64 -11.92 -15.89
N LEU A 15 8.96 -12.03 -16.04
CA LEU A 15 9.86 -12.34 -14.92
C LEU A 15 9.85 -11.23 -13.87
N ALA A 16 9.89 -9.97 -14.28
CA ALA A 16 9.82 -8.83 -13.35
C ALA A 16 8.47 -8.78 -12.60
N PHE A 17 7.35 -9.04 -13.28
CA PHE A 17 6.04 -9.14 -12.63
C PHE A 17 5.94 -10.31 -11.65
N ALA A 18 6.57 -11.45 -11.97
CA ALA A 18 6.69 -12.56 -11.03
C ALA A 18 7.53 -12.17 -9.81
N GLY A 19 8.63 -11.45 -10.01
CA GLY A 19 9.43 -10.87 -8.92
C GLY A 19 8.62 -9.94 -8.03
N MET A 20 7.81 -9.05 -8.62
CA MET A 20 6.92 -8.15 -7.86
C MET A 20 5.84 -8.90 -7.07
N ARG A 21 5.27 -9.96 -7.66
CA ARG A 21 4.31 -10.83 -6.97
C ARG A 21 4.95 -11.50 -5.76
N ILE A 22 6.17 -12.02 -5.92
CA ILE A 22 6.92 -12.65 -4.82
C ILE A 22 7.26 -11.62 -3.74
N LEU A 23 7.73 -10.42 -4.12
CA LEU A 23 7.99 -9.33 -3.18
C LEU A 23 6.74 -9.01 -2.34
N PHE A 24 5.59 -8.88 -2.99
CA PHE A 24 4.33 -8.66 -2.28
C PHE A 24 3.97 -9.83 -1.36
N GLY A 25 4.22 -11.07 -1.78
CA GLY A 25 4.06 -12.24 -0.92
C GLY A 25 4.99 -12.26 0.30
N VAL A 26 6.23 -11.78 0.15
CA VAL A 26 7.18 -11.61 1.27
C VAL A 26 6.67 -10.57 2.26
N ILE A 27 6.08 -9.46 1.78
CA ILE A 27 5.45 -8.46 2.65
C ILE A 27 4.32 -9.10 3.47
N TRP A 28 3.43 -9.87 2.84
CA TRP A 28 2.38 -10.63 3.56
C TRP A 28 2.96 -11.64 4.54
N LEU A 29 4.04 -12.33 4.18
CA LEU A 29 4.70 -13.29 5.07
C LEU A 29 5.25 -12.61 6.32
N ILE A 30 5.91 -11.46 6.15
CA ILE A 30 6.42 -10.68 7.29
C ILE A 30 5.22 -10.23 8.14
N ASN A 31 4.13 -9.73 7.54
CA ASN A 31 2.92 -9.37 8.28
C ASN A 31 2.37 -10.54 9.11
N THR A 32 2.25 -11.71 8.48
CA THR A 32 1.80 -12.96 9.11
C THR A 32 2.65 -13.31 10.33
N ILE A 33 3.98 -13.21 10.20
CA ILE A 33 4.92 -13.49 11.30
C ILE A 33 4.74 -12.50 12.45
N LEU A 34 4.50 -11.23 12.16
CA LEU A 34 4.28 -10.20 13.16
C LEU A 34 2.94 -10.36 13.89
N GLU A 35 1.87 -10.65 13.15
CA GLU A 35 0.54 -10.91 13.72
C GLU A 35 0.52 -12.20 14.57
N ALA A 36 1.35 -13.19 14.23
CA ALA A 36 1.49 -14.41 15.03
C ALA A 36 2.05 -14.18 16.44
N ASN A 37 2.52 -12.97 16.76
CA ASN A 37 2.94 -12.61 18.11
C ASN A 37 1.76 -12.65 19.11
N SER A 38 1.96 -13.33 20.25
CA SER A 38 0.92 -13.44 21.28
C SER A 38 0.43 -12.09 21.83
N ALA A 39 1.30 -11.07 21.87
CA ALA A 39 0.95 -9.73 22.29
C ALA A 39 0.01 -9.03 21.29
N TYR A 40 0.12 -9.31 19.98
CA TYR A 40 -0.82 -8.83 18.97
C TYR A 40 -2.19 -9.46 19.19
N ILE A 41 -2.23 -10.80 19.26
CA ILE A 41 -3.46 -11.58 19.47
C ILE A 41 -4.20 -11.12 20.74
N GLY A 42 -3.47 -10.86 21.83
CA GLY A 42 -4.04 -10.37 23.09
C GLY A 42 -4.60 -8.94 23.02
N ARG A 43 -4.16 -8.12 22.07
CA ARG A 43 -4.56 -6.72 21.90
C ARG A 43 -5.47 -6.46 20.71
N PHE A 44 -5.78 -7.48 19.91
CA PHE A 44 -6.56 -7.37 18.67
C PHE A 44 -7.88 -6.63 18.84
N LEU A 45 -8.68 -6.96 19.86
CA LEU A 45 -9.93 -6.22 20.09
C LEU A 45 -9.67 -4.75 20.46
N THR A 46 -8.65 -4.50 21.27
CA THR A 46 -8.29 -3.16 21.72
C THR A 46 -7.78 -2.30 20.57
N SER A 47 -7.06 -2.87 19.59
CA SER A 47 -6.59 -2.13 18.42
C SER A 47 -7.76 -1.64 17.57
N ILE A 48 -8.80 -2.47 17.40
CA ILE A 48 -10.03 -2.11 16.69
C ILE A 48 -10.85 -1.09 17.49
N VAL A 49 -11.06 -1.29 18.79
CA VAL A 49 -11.84 -0.37 19.64
C VAL A 49 -11.23 1.04 19.65
N LYS A 50 -9.89 1.14 19.67
CA LYS A 50 -9.18 2.44 19.61
C LYS A 50 -9.57 3.25 18.36
N ARG A 51 -10.02 2.59 17.28
CA ARG A 51 -10.41 3.23 16.02
C ARG A 51 -11.72 4.01 16.12
N LEU A 52 -12.58 3.72 17.09
CA LEU A 52 -13.82 4.49 17.29
C LEU A 52 -13.56 5.98 17.56
N LYS A 53 -12.42 6.32 18.15
CA LYS A 53 -12.12 7.69 18.58
C LYS A 53 -11.93 8.62 17.38
N GLY A 54 -12.74 9.68 17.33
CA GLY A 54 -12.62 10.76 16.35
C GLY A 54 -13.10 10.37 14.94
N GLN A 55 -14.01 9.41 14.83
CA GLN A 55 -14.72 9.10 13.59
C GLN A 55 -16.11 9.75 13.54
N PRO A 56 -16.72 9.95 12.37
CA PRO A 56 -18.10 10.43 12.25
C PRO A 56 -19.07 9.38 12.81
N HIS A 57 -20.23 9.83 13.30
CA HIS A 57 -21.22 8.95 13.93
C HIS A 57 -21.60 7.74 13.06
N VAL A 58 -21.78 7.94 11.74
CA VAL A 58 -22.12 6.84 10.81
C VAL A 58 -21.05 5.75 10.79
N VAL A 59 -19.77 6.14 10.80
CA VAL A 59 -18.66 5.18 10.80
C VAL A 59 -18.53 4.51 12.17
N GLN A 60 -18.72 5.26 13.26
CA GLN A 60 -18.76 4.68 14.61
C GLN A 60 -19.85 3.61 14.74
N THR A 61 -21.07 3.86 14.24
CA THR A 61 -22.16 2.87 14.26
C THR A 61 -21.77 1.59 13.53
N PHE A 62 -21.18 1.71 12.35
CA PHE A 62 -20.70 0.56 11.59
C PHE A 62 -19.61 -0.21 12.37
N LEU A 63 -18.64 0.50 12.93
CA LEU A 63 -17.55 -0.11 13.71
C LEU A 63 -18.04 -0.78 14.99
N HIS A 64 -19.05 -0.23 15.67
CA HIS A 64 -19.69 -0.92 16.80
C HIS A 64 -20.28 -2.27 16.40
N GLY A 65 -20.91 -2.34 15.21
CA GLY A 65 -21.39 -3.61 14.64
C GLY A 65 -20.25 -4.60 14.39
N ALA A 66 -19.15 -4.14 13.77
CA ALA A 66 -17.97 -4.97 13.54
C ALA A 66 -17.34 -5.49 14.85
N ILE A 67 -17.20 -4.61 15.86
CA ILE A 67 -16.69 -4.95 17.19
C ILE A 67 -17.59 -5.98 17.89
N HIS A 68 -18.92 -5.84 17.77
CA HIS A 68 -19.86 -6.82 18.31
C HIS A 68 -19.66 -8.20 17.67
N VAL A 69 -19.53 -8.28 16.35
CA VAL A 69 -19.25 -9.55 15.64
C VAL A 69 -17.95 -10.19 16.14
N VAL A 70 -16.87 -9.40 16.26
CA VAL A 70 -15.58 -9.89 16.77
C VAL A 70 -15.70 -10.38 18.22
N THR A 71 -16.47 -9.69 19.04
CA THR A 71 -16.71 -10.05 20.44
C THR A 71 -17.47 -11.37 20.56
N VAL A 72 -18.51 -11.58 19.73
CA VAL A 72 -19.31 -12.81 19.72
C VAL A 72 -18.52 -14.02 19.21
N LEU A 73 -17.74 -13.85 18.14
CA LEU A 73 -16.91 -14.93 17.57
C LEU A 73 -15.69 -15.27 18.46
N GLY A 74 -15.33 -14.36 19.37
CA GLY A 74 -14.14 -14.45 20.19
C GLY A 74 -12.95 -13.77 19.50
N PRO A 75 -12.40 -12.66 20.05
CA PRO A 75 -11.32 -11.90 19.40
C PRO A 75 -10.10 -12.73 19.03
N ARG A 76 -9.75 -13.71 19.86
CA ARG A 76 -8.63 -14.63 19.60
C ARG A 76 -8.87 -15.49 18.35
N HIS A 77 -10.09 -15.99 18.14
CA HIS A 77 -10.41 -16.79 16.96
C HIS A 77 -10.37 -15.96 15.69
N VAL A 78 -10.87 -14.72 15.76
CA VAL A 78 -10.82 -13.78 14.63
C VAL A 78 -9.37 -13.46 14.28
N ALA A 79 -8.53 -13.11 15.26
CA ALA A 79 -7.11 -12.83 15.05
C ALA A 79 -6.35 -14.04 14.47
N ILE A 80 -6.62 -15.25 14.95
CA ILE A 80 -6.01 -16.47 14.36
C ILE A 80 -6.51 -16.68 12.91
N GLY A 81 -7.79 -16.40 12.64
CA GLY A 81 -8.37 -16.48 11.31
C GLY A 81 -7.72 -15.52 10.32
N THR A 82 -7.43 -14.28 10.73
CA THR A 82 -6.71 -13.30 9.90
C THR A 82 -5.29 -13.78 9.61
N ILE A 83 -4.54 -14.22 10.64
CA ILE A 83 -3.18 -14.76 10.49
C ILE A 83 -3.13 -15.93 9.50
N VAL A 84 -4.09 -16.85 9.58
CA VAL A 84 -4.17 -18.00 8.65
C VAL A 84 -4.43 -17.51 7.22
N LEU A 85 -5.34 -16.56 7.04
CA LEU A 85 -5.65 -15.99 5.73
C LEU A 85 -4.45 -15.25 5.13
N ASP A 86 -3.77 -14.42 5.91
CA ASP A 86 -2.53 -13.74 5.57
C ASP A 86 -1.46 -14.74 5.09
N GLY A 87 -1.26 -15.82 5.84
CA GLY A 87 -0.31 -16.88 5.50
C GLY A 87 -0.68 -17.60 4.19
N LEU A 88 -1.96 -17.87 3.93
CA LEU A 88 -2.42 -18.47 2.68
C LEU A 88 -2.19 -17.54 1.48
N LEU A 89 -2.45 -16.23 1.65
CA LEU A 89 -2.16 -15.21 0.64
C LEU A 89 -0.65 -15.13 0.35
N ALA A 90 0.18 -15.11 1.41
CA ALA A 90 1.63 -15.11 1.29
C ALA A 90 2.14 -16.34 0.51
N ILE A 91 1.70 -17.54 0.88
CA ILE A 91 2.09 -18.79 0.21
C ILE A 91 1.70 -18.74 -1.28
N SER A 92 0.48 -18.31 -1.60
CA SER A 92 0.02 -18.18 -2.98
C SER A 92 0.87 -17.21 -3.79
N LEU A 93 1.14 -16.02 -3.23
CA LEU A 93 1.93 -14.98 -3.87
C LEU A 93 3.40 -15.38 -4.05
N ILE A 94 4.00 -16.12 -3.11
CA ILE A 94 5.40 -16.55 -3.22
C ILE A 94 5.52 -17.71 -4.22
N THR A 95 4.70 -18.76 -4.07
CA THR A 95 4.84 -20.00 -4.86
C THR A 95 4.25 -19.91 -6.26
N GLY A 96 3.29 -19.01 -6.47
CA GLY A 96 2.49 -18.95 -7.70
C GLY A 96 1.36 -19.97 -7.75
N PHE A 97 1.15 -20.73 -6.68
CA PHE A 97 -0.01 -21.60 -6.57
C PHE A 97 -1.28 -20.78 -6.37
N ALA A 98 -2.32 -21.04 -7.18
CA ALA A 98 -3.65 -20.44 -7.02
C ALA A 98 -3.70 -18.89 -7.00
N VAL A 99 -2.76 -18.20 -7.68
CA VAL A 99 -2.63 -16.73 -7.61
C VAL A 99 -3.93 -15.99 -7.91
N ARG A 100 -4.67 -16.38 -8.95
CA ARG A 100 -5.89 -15.66 -9.34
C ARG A 100 -7.02 -15.73 -8.31
N PRO A 101 -7.47 -16.92 -7.88
CA PRO A 101 -8.50 -16.98 -6.83
C PRO A 101 -8.01 -16.33 -5.53
N MET A 102 -6.75 -16.52 -5.14
CA MET A 102 -6.21 -15.92 -3.92
C MET A 102 -6.07 -14.40 -4.03
N ALA A 103 -5.72 -13.84 -5.18
CA ALA A 103 -5.70 -12.39 -5.37
C ALA A 103 -7.11 -11.78 -5.32
N ARG A 104 -8.14 -12.48 -5.81
CA ARG A 104 -9.54 -12.05 -5.65
C ARG A 104 -9.97 -12.07 -4.19
N LEU A 105 -9.63 -13.14 -3.48
CA LEU A 105 -9.86 -13.25 -2.03
C LEU A 105 -9.12 -12.12 -1.30
N GLY A 106 -7.87 -11.86 -1.66
CA GLY A 106 -7.05 -10.78 -1.13
C GLY A 106 -7.65 -9.39 -1.33
N ILE A 107 -8.29 -9.11 -2.48
CA ILE A 107 -9.05 -7.86 -2.69
C ILE A 107 -10.20 -7.76 -1.69
N VAL A 108 -11.06 -8.78 -1.62
CA VAL A 108 -12.23 -8.78 -0.74
C VAL A 108 -11.80 -8.64 0.72
N TYR A 109 -10.77 -9.38 1.13
CA TYR A 109 -10.22 -9.34 2.47
C TYR A 109 -9.61 -7.98 2.81
N SER A 110 -8.80 -7.41 1.92
CA SER A 110 -8.18 -6.10 2.14
C SER A 110 -9.24 -4.99 2.22
N LEU A 111 -10.32 -5.07 1.43
CA LEU A 111 -11.46 -4.14 1.53
C LEU A 111 -12.24 -4.35 2.84
N ALA A 112 -12.43 -5.60 3.28
CA ALA A 112 -13.06 -5.88 4.57
C ALA A 112 -12.24 -5.28 5.72
N LEU A 113 -10.92 -5.46 5.71
CA LEU A 113 -10.01 -4.83 6.67
C LEU A 113 -10.06 -3.31 6.59
N TRP A 114 -10.10 -2.74 5.39
CA TRP A 114 -10.17 -1.30 5.19
C TRP A 114 -11.43 -0.69 5.82
N VAL A 115 -12.60 -1.31 5.60
CA VAL A 115 -13.88 -0.82 6.12
C VAL A 115 -14.03 -1.08 7.63
N THR A 116 -13.47 -2.18 8.15
CA THR A 116 -13.57 -2.56 9.57
C THR A 116 -12.39 -2.03 10.37
N VAL A 117 -11.25 -2.71 10.33
CA VAL A 117 -10.07 -2.38 11.14
C VAL A 117 -9.47 -1.02 10.76
N GLY A 118 -9.49 -0.69 9.48
CA GLY A 118 -9.04 0.60 8.93
C GLY A 118 -10.05 1.74 9.11
N GLY A 119 -11.30 1.45 9.50
CA GLY A 119 -12.34 2.44 9.72
C GLY A 119 -12.67 3.29 8.49
N LEU A 120 -12.71 2.70 7.29
CA LEU A 120 -12.89 3.36 5.98
C LEU A 120 -11.74 4.25 5.51
N GLY A 121 -10.62 4.31 6.24
CA GLY A 121 -9.57 5.28 5.93
C GLY A 121 -10.00 6.71 6.27
N GLY A 122 -9.02 7.57 6.59
CA GLY A 122 -9.30 8.95 6.96
C GLY A 122 -9.63 9.83 5.74
N PRO A 123 -9.70 11.16 5.92
CA PRO A 123 -9.48 11.87 7.18
C PRO A 123 -10.76 12.28 7.86
N PHE A 124 -10.95 11.74 9.06
CA PHE A 124 -12.02 12.15 9.96
C PHE A 124 -11.54 13.10 11.07
N GLN A 125 -10.24 13.41 11.06
CA GLN A 125 -9.60 14.30 12.04
C GLN A 125 -8.78 15.37 11.30
N PRO A 126 -8.70 16.60 11.84
CA PRO A 126 -7.91 17.68 11.25
C PRO A 126 -6.47 17.26 10.99
N GLY A 127 -5.94 17.63 9.83
CA GLY A 127 -4.56 17.37 9.43
C GLY A 127 -4.30 15.97 8.88
N SER A 128 -5.18 14.97 9.10
CA SER A 128 -5.09 13.62 8.50
C SER A 128 -5.25 13.71 6.98
N THR A 129 -4.53 12.87 6.21
CA THR A 129 -4.67 12.82 4.73
C THR A 129 -4.82 11.41 4.18
N ASP A 130 -4.25 10.40 4.87
CA ASP A 130 -4.09 9.04 4.35
C ASP A 130 -5.44 8.28 4.20
N PRO A 131 -5.75 7.75 2.98
CA PRO A 131 -6.95 6.97 2.68
C PRO A 131 -6.99 5.57 3.32
N GLY A 132 -5.99 5.18 4.08
CA GLY A 132 -5.84 3.88 4.72
C GLY A 132 -4.90 2.93 3.98
N THR A 133 -4.23 2.06 4.72
CA THR A 133 -3.25 1.11 4.18
C THR A 133 -3.90 -0.02 3.38
N ALA A 134 -5.00 -0.59 3.88
CA ALA A 134 -5.59 -1.81 3.33
C ALA A 134 -6.21 -1.63 1.92
N ILE A 135 -6.71 -0.44 1.58
CA ILE A 135 -7.20 -0.16 0.22
C ILE A 135 -6.07 -0.24 -0.83
N VAL A 136 -4.84 0.04 -0.42
CA VAL A 136 -3.65 -0.03 -1.28
C VAL A 136 -3.22 -1.48 -1.50
N TYR A 137 -3.35 -2.34 -0.49
CA TYR A 137 -3.13 -3.78 -0.65
C TYR A 137 -4.14 -4.39 -1.65
N ALA A 138 -5.40 -3.97 -1.59
CA ALA A 138 -6.41 -4.35 -2.59
C ALA A 138 -5.97 -3.92 -4.01
N LEU A 139 -5.40 -2.73 -4.13
CA LEU A 139 -4.88 -2.21 -5.40
C LEU A 139 -3.68 -3.01 -5.93
N VAL A 140 -2.77 -3.49 -5.07
CA VAL A 140 -1.68 -4.38 -5.49
C VAL A 140 -2.23 -5.73 -5.96
N PHE A 141 -3.24 -6.30 -5.31
CA PHE A 141 -3.89 -7.51 -5.83
C PHE A 141 -4.57 -7.28 -7.19
N LEU A 142 -5.18 -6.10 -7.41
CA LEU A 142 -5.66 -5.72 -8.74
C LEU A 142 -4.50 -5.64 -9.74
N ALA A 143 -3.33 -5.12 -9.36
CA ALA A 143 -2.13 -5.10 -10.20
C ALA A 143 -1.68 -6.52 -10.55
N VAL A 144 -1.60 -7.43 -9.57
CA VAL A 144 -1.29 -8.86 -9.76
C VAL A 144 -2.24 -9.50 -10.78
N LEU A 145 -3.55 -9.22 -10.70
CA LEU A 145 -4.56 -9.73 -11.65
C LEU A 145 -4.55 -9.06 -13.03
N SER A 146 -3.90 -7.91 -13.15
CA SER A 146 -3.86 -7.10 -14.36
C SER A 146 -2.71 -7.45 -15.29
N VAL A 147 -1.71 -8.19 -14.80
CA VAL A 147 -0.46 -8.52 -15.50
C VAL A 147 -0.20 -10.03 -15.45
N PRO A 148 0.66 -10.59 -16.33
CA PRO A 148 0.98 -12.02 -16.35
C PRO A 148 1.93 -12.45 -15.20
N SER A 149 1.58 -12.16 -13.95
CA SER A 149 2.41 -12.39 -12.76
C SER A 149 2.72 -13.86 -12.47
N GLU A 150 1.90 -14.77 -13.01
CA GLU A 150 1.97 -16.21 -12.84
C GLU A 150 2.62 -16.96 -14.02
N GLN A 151 3.03 -16.25 -15.09
CA GLN A 151 3.68 -16.91 -16.25
C GLN A 151 5.07 -17.44 -15.92
N ARG A 152 5.74 -16.82 -14.95
CA ARG A 152 7.10 -17.14 -14.50
C ARG A 152 7.09 -17.39 -12.99
N LEU A 153 8.05 -18.20 -12.54
CA LEU A 153 8.27 -18.54 -11.13
C LEU A 153 6.98 -18.98 -10.41
N SER A 154 6.18 -19.82 -11.07
CA SER A 154 4.89 -20.30 -10.57
C SER A 154 4.81 -21.81 -10.69
N VAL A 155 4.39 -22.46 -9.61
CA VAL A 155 4.07 -23.89 -9.58
C VAL A 155 2.63 -24.17 -10.04
N GLY A 156 1.78 -23.14 -10.06
CA GLY A 156 0.37 -23.24 -10.45
C GLY A 156 0.16 -23.27 -11.97
N PRO A 157 -1.07 -23.56 -12.41
CA PRO A 157 -1.41 -23.51 -13.83
C PRO A 157 -1.21 -22.11 -14.39
N LYS A 158 -0.63 -22.03 -15.59
CA LYS A 158 -0.42 -20.77 -16.30
C LYS A 158 -1.74 -20.28 -16.90
N SER A 159 -2.02 -19.00 -16.73
CA SER A 159 -3.20 -18.37 -17.32
C SER A 159 -3.01 -18.08 -18.81
N GLN A 160 -4.11 -17.76 -19.49
CA GLN A 160 -4.06 -17.27 -20.86
C GLN A 160 -3.22 -15.97 -20.96
N PRO A 161 -2.55 -15.74 -22.10
CA PRO A 161 -1.79 -14.51 -22.36
C PRO A 161 -2.63 -13.26 -22.15
N VAL A 162 -2.05 -12.21 -21.56
CA VAL A 162 -2.70 -10.91 -21.42
C VAL A 162 -2.55 -10.14 -22.73
N VAL A 163 -3.66 -9.90 -23.42
CA VAL A 163 -3.68 -9.28 -24.76
C VAL A 163 -3.96 -7.76 -24.72
N GLY A 164 -4.59 -7.23 -23.66
CA GLY A 164 -5.03 -5.82 -23.58
C GLY A 164 -4.47 -5.00 -22.41
N THR A 165 -4.60 -3.67 -22.48
CA THR A 165 -4.10 -2.69 -21.47
C THR A 165 -5.09 -2.36 -20.37
N GLY A 166 -6.40 -2.58 -20.61
CA GLY A 166 -7.45 -1.96 -19.80
C GLY A 166 -7.35 -2.22 -18.30
N ARG A 167 -6.92 -3.42 -17.89
CA ARG A 167 -6.82 -3.76 -16.46
C ARG A 167 -5.73 -2.98 -15.73
N ILE A 168 -4.53 -2.89 -16.30
CA ILE A 168 -3.43 -2.12 -15.67
C ILE A 168 -3.69 -0.60 -15.75
N GLU A 169 -4.45 -0.15 -16.75
CA GLU A 169 -4.90 1.25 -16.82
C GLU A 169 -5.91 1.59 -15.73
N VAL A 170 -6.80 0.66 -15.36
CA VAL A 170 -7.69 0.81 -14.19
C VAL A 170 -6.86 0.93 -12.92
N VAL A 171 -5.85 0.07 -12.72
CA VAL A 171 -4.95 0.16 -11.55
C VAL A 171 -4.27 1.53 -11.48
N ARG A 172 -3.73 2.03 -12.61
CA ARG A 172 -3.13 3.36 -12.69
C ARG A 172 -4.12 4.46 -12.30
N ILE A 173 -5.36 4.41 -12.82
CA ILE A 173 -6.38 5.42 -12.52
C ILE A 173 -6.77 5.38 -11.04
N LEU A 174 -7.05 4.20 -10.49
CA LEU A 174 -7.35 4.03 -9.07
C LEU A 174 -6.20 4.53 -8.18
N PHE A 175 -4.95 4.25 -8.57
CA PHE A 175 -3.80 4.77 -7.86
C PHE A 175 -3.70 6.30 -7.93
N GLY A 176 -3.96 6.87 -9.11
CA GLY A 176 -4.04 8.32 -9.28
C GLY A 176 -5.15 8.97 -8.46
N LEU A 177 -6.27 8.28 -8.26
CA LEU A 177 -7.36 8.73 -7.38
C LEU A 177 -6.95 8.69 -5.90
N LEU A 178 -6.20 7.68 -5.46
CA LEU A 178 -5.65 7.64 -4.10
C LEU A 178 -4.68 8.81 -3.86
N TRP A 179 -3.78 9.08 -4.80
CA TRP A 179 -2.92 10.27 -4.72
C TRP A 179 -3.71 11.58 -4.77
N ALA A 180 -4.76 11.66 -5.59
CA ALA A 180 -5.61 12.85 -5.65
C ALA A 180 -6.34 13.08 -4.31
N PHE A 181 -6.76 12.00 -3.65
CA PHE A 181 -7.36 12.04 -2.33
C PHE A 181 -6.38 12.60 -1.30
N ASP A 182 -5.16 12.03 -1.22
CA ASP A 182 -4.10 12.53 -0.32
C ASP A 182 -3.78 14.01 -0.61
N ALA A 183 -3.59 14.36 -1.89
CA ALA A 183 -3.28 15.72 -2.31
C ALA A 183 -4.38 16.72 -1.93
N PHE A 184 -5.66 16.35 -2.10
CA PHE A 184 -6.80 17.18 -1.73
C PHE A 184 -6.73 17.59 -0.26
N TRP A 185 -6.47 16.63 0.63
CA TRP A 185 -6.39 16.89 2.07
C TRP A 185 -5.10 17.59 2.50
N LYS A 186 -4.03 17.54 1.70
CA LYS A 186 -2.80 18.33 1.98
C LYS A 186 -2.94 19.81 1.71
N TRP A 187 -3.94 20.23 0.94
CA TRP A 187 -4.25 21.63 0.75
C TRP A 187 -5.03 22.25 1.92
N GLU A 188 -5.48 21.44 2.88
CA GLU A 188 -6.13 21.95 4.09
C GLU A 188 -5.13 22.73 4.97
N PRO A 189 -5.54 23.90 5.52
CA PRO A 189 -4.67 24.69 6.41
C PRO A 189 -4.10 23.89 7.58
N ALA A 190 -4.90 22.99 8.16
CA ALA A 190 -4.50 22.14 9.26
C ALA A 190 -3.31 21.23 8.90
N PHE A 191 -3.15 20.81 7.64
CA PHE A 191 -1.98 20.03 7.23
C PHE A 191 -0.71 20.90 7.26
N PHE A 192 -0.76 22.15 6.78
CA PHE A 192 0.40 23.05 6.80
C PHE A 192 0.86 23.35 8.23
N GLU A 193 -0.08 23.55 9.14
CA GLU A 193 0.18 23.81 10.56
C GLU A 193 0.62 22.58 11.36
N HIS A 194 0.48 21.37 10.81
CA HIS A 194 0.84 20.13 11.51
C HIS A 194 1.68 19.14 10.69
N SER A 195 2.24 19.51 9.53
CA SER A 195 2.97 18.58 8.65
C SER A 195 4.20 17.95 9.32
N LEU A 196 4.87 18.67 10.21
CA LEU A 196 6.01 18.14 10.99
C LEU A 196 5.58 17.13 12.06
N SER A 197 4.34 17.23 12.55
CA SER A 197 3.84 16.39 13.63
C SER A 197 3.81 14.91 13.24
N TYR A 198 3.67 14.60 11.95
CA TYR A 198 3.78 13.24 11.43
C TYR A 198 5.14 12.61 11.71
N LEU A 199 6.22 13.34 11.43
CA LEU A 199 7.57 12.86 11.68
C LEU A 199 7.85 12.78 13.18
N GLN A 200 7.40 13.77 13.95
CA GLN A 200 7.56 13.77 15.41
C GLN A 200 6.83 12.60 16.06
N GLN A 201 5.63 12.25 15.59
CA GLN A 201 4.90 11.09 16.07
C GLN A 201 5.59 9.78 15.68
N ALA A 202 6.16 9.72 14.47
CA ALA A 202 6.91 8.57 14.00
C ALA A 202 8.23 8.35 14.76
N ASP A 203 8.82 9.40 15.34
CA ASP A 203 10.07 9.36 16.11
C ASP A 203 9.91 8.69 17.49
N VAL A 204 8.72 8.74 18.08
CA VAL A 204 8.48 8.26 19.46
C VAL A 204 8.64 6.74 19.58
N GLY A 205 9.55 6.31 20.47
CA GLY A 205 9.77 4.90 20.78
C GLY A 205 10.55 4.13 19.72
N GLN A 206 11.21 4.86 18.81
CA GLN A 206 12.04 4.29 17.76
C GLN A 206 13.41 3.82 18.29
N PRO A 207 14.02 2.79 17.67
CA PRO A 207 15.43 2.48 17.86
C PRO A 207 16.32 3.70 17.58
N ALA A 208 17.43 3.83 18.30
CA ALA A 208 18.29 5.02 18.26
C ALA A 208 18.70 5.46 16.84
N TRP A 209 18.98 4.51 15.94
CA TRP A 209 19.38 4.84 14.57
C TRP A 209 18.20 5.36 13.71
N ILE A 210 16.98 4.86 13.94
CA ILE A 210 15.76 5.36 13.28
C ILE A 210 15.43 6.75 13.81
N ALA A 211 15.49 6.93 15.13
CA ALA A 211 15.26 8.23 15.75
C ALA A 211 16.26 9.28 15.25
N ALA A 212 17.55 8.93 15.15
CA ALA A 212 18.56 9.82 14.57
C ALA A 212 18.27 10.16 13.10
N TYR A 213 17.84 9.18 12.30
CA TYR A 213 17.46 9.39 10.91
C TYR A 213 16.25 10.33 10.78
N ILE A 214 15.16 10.07 11.51
CA ILE A 214 13.96 10.92 11.49
C ILE A 214 14.29 12.31 12.03
N GLY A 215 15.06 12.40 13.12
CA GLY A 215 15.51 13.65 13.74
C GLY A 215 16.31 14.56 12.79
N PHE A 216 17.11 13.99 11.88
CA PHE A 216 17.76 14.75 10.82
C PHE A 216 16.73 15.44 9.89
N PHE A 217 15.70 14.72 9.44
CA PHE A 217 14.65 15.28 8.59
C PHE A 217 13.78 16.29 9.34
N ILE A 218 13.47 16.05 10.61
CA ILE A 218 12.78 17.02 11.48
C ILE A 218 13.56 18.33 11.52
N SER A 219 14.88 18.26 11.76
CA SER A 219 15.76 19.44 11.81
C SER A 219 15.82 20.18 10.47
N ALA A 220 15.89 19.44 9.35
CA ALA A 220 15.88 20.01 8.01
C ALA A 220 14.56 20.73 7.69
N ILE A 221 13.41 20.16 8.08
CA ILE A 221 12.09 20.79 7.89
C ILE A 221 11.95 22.03 8.77
N GLN A 222 12.45 22.00 10.00
CA GLN A 222 12.46 23.17 10.89
C GLN A 222 13.29 24.32 10.30
N LEU A 223 14.40 24.03 9.63
CA LEU A 223 15.23 25.04 8.97
C LEU A 223 14.53 25.70 7.77
N VAL A 224 13.83 24.91 6.95
CA VAL A 224 13.12 25.40 5.74
C VAL A 224 11.78 26.06 6.09
N GLY A 225 11.16 25.62 7.19
CA GLY A 225 9.83 26.02 7.62
C GLY A 225 8.79 24.95 7.29
N GLN A 226 7.98 24.62 8.30
CA GLN A 226 6.97 23.58 8.21
C GLN A 226 5.91 23.84 7.14
N THR A 227 5.46 25.10 7.00
CA THR A 227 4.51 25.50 5.97
C THR A 227 5.07 25.27 4.57
N ALA A 228 6.34 25.61 4.35
CA ALA A 228 7.01 25.39 3.06
C ALA A 228 7.12 23.90 2.73
N PHE A 229 7.43 23.06 3.71
CA PHE A 229 7.41 21.61 3.56
C PHE A 229 5.99 21.08 3.26
N GLY A 230 4.97 21.59 3.95
CA GLY A 230 3.57 21.23 3.71
C GLY A 230 3.11 21.57 2.29
N ILE A 231 3.45 22.77 1.79
CA ILE A 231 3.17 23.18 0.41
C ILE A 231 3.92 22.29 -0.59
N PHE A 232 5.20 21.99 -0.34
CA PHE A 232 5.97 21.08 -1.18
C PHE A 232 5.29 19.71 -1.29
N ALA A 233 4.88 19.12 -0.16
CA ALA A 233 4.17 17.85 -0.11
C ALA A 233 2.82 17.91 -0.86
N ALA A 234 2.03 18.98 -0.68
CA ALA A 234 0.77 19.14 -1.42
C ALA A 234 0.99 19.24 -2.94
N VAL A 235 2.00 20.01 -3.37
CA VAL A 235 2.33 20.20 -4.79
C VAL A 235 2.81 18.89 -5.42
N ILE A 236 3.78 18.20 -4.81
CA ILE A 236 4.33 16.97 -5.40
C ILE A 236 3.24 15.90 -5.55
N GLU A 237 2.34 15.77 -4.57
CA GLU A 237 1.26 14.79 -4.62
C GLU A 237 0.20 15.14 -5.65
N THR A 238 -0.12 16.43 -5.79
CA THR A 238 -0.99 16.92 -6.86
C THR A 238 -0.42 16.57 -8.23
N VAL A 239 0.90 16.75 -8.43
CA VAL A 239 1.57 16.45 -9.70
C VAL A 239 1.63 14.94 -9.95
N LEU A 240 1.90 14.12 -8.92
CA LEU A 240 1.86 12.67 -9.02
C LEU A 240 0.46 12.16 -9.39
N ALA A 241 -0.58 12.67 -8.73
CA ALA A 241 -1.98 12.37 -9.04
C ALA A 241 -2.32 12.74 -10.49
N ALA A 242 -2.02 13.98 -10.90
CA ALA A 242 -2.29 14.46 -12.26
C ALA A 242 -1.54 13.63 -13.32
N SER A 243 -0.27 13.30 -13.07
CA SER A 243 0.51 12.43 -13.94
C SER A 243 -0.18 11.07 -14.12
N LEU A 244 -0.53 10.42 -13.00
CA LEU A 244 -1.17 9.11 -12.98
C LEU A 244 -2.56 9.11 -13.62
N LEU A 245 -3.38 10.15 -13.43
CA LEU A 245 -4.72 10.22 -14.03
C LEU A 245 -4.65 10.51 -15.54
N LEU A 246 -3.86 11.49 -15.95
CA LEU A 246 -3.75 11.94 -17.34
C LEU A 246 -2.88 11.03 -18.23
N LYS A 247 -2.18 10.05 -17.63
CA LYS A 247 -1.19 9.18 -18.32
C LYS A 247 -0.03 9.99 -18.92
N ARG A 248 0.25 11.17 -18.38
CA ARG A 248 1.29 12.08 -18.88
C ARG A 248 2.54 12.01 -18.00
N TRP A 249 3.70 12.19 -18.63
CA TRP A 249 5.01 12.29 -17.96
C TRP A 249 5.40 11.10 -17.08
N GLN A 250 4.86 9.92 -17.38
CA GLN A 250 5.07 8.68 -16.62
C GLN A 250 6.55 8.30 -16.48
N GLU A 251 7.39 8.67 -17.46
CA GLU A 251 8.83 8.39 -17.41
C GLU A 251 9.59 9.13 -16.30
N TRP A 252 9.08 10.28 -15.88
CA TRP A 252 9.64 11.07 -14.79
C TRP A 252 8.91 10.78 -13.48
N PHE A 253 7.57 10.81 -13.50
CA PHE A 253 6.79 10.79 -12.26
C PHE A 253 6.56 9.40 -11.68
N LEU A 254 6.73 8.31 -12.43
CA LEU A 254 6.74 6.97 -11.80
C LEU A 254 7.98 6.77 -10.91
N PRO A 255 9.22 7.03 -11.37
CA PRO A 255 10.39 7.02 -10.48
C PRO A 255 10.31 8.04 -9.34
N ILE A 256 9.88 9.28 -9.62
CA ILE A 256 9.74 10.30 -8.57
C ILE A 256 8.72 9.87 -7.52
N GLY A 257 7.57 9.33 -7.94
CA GLY A 257 6.55 8.82 -7.03
C GLY A 257 7.04 7.65 -6.18
N PHE A 258 7.84 6.75 -6.74
CA PHE A 258 8.54 5.71 -5.98
C PHE A 258 9.47 6.32 -4.91
N LEU A 259 10.35 7.25 -5.29
CA LEU A 259 11.29 7.90 -4.36
C LEU A 259 10.60 8.72 -3.29
N TYR A 260 9.51 9.40 -3.64
CA TYR A 260 8.72 10.19 -2.71
C TYR A 260 7.99 9.27 -1.71
N SER A 261 7.43 8.15 -2.18
CA SER A 261 6.85 7.12 -1.31
C SER A 261 7.91 6.51 -0.36
N PHE A 262 9.12 6.28 -0.84
CA PHE A 262 10.25 5.86 0.00
C PHE A 262 10.59 6.90 1.06
N GLY A 263 10.61 8.19 0.70
CA GLY A 263 10.82 9.30 1.63
C GLY A 263 9.79 9.32 2.75
N ILE A 264 8.50 9.21 2.43
CA ILE A 264 7.41 9.14 3.43
C ILE A 264 7.57 7.90 4.30
N TRP A 265 7.82 6.74 3.70
CA TRP A 265 7.92 5.48 4.42
C TRP A 265 9.05 5.51 5.46
N THR A 266 10.23 6.02 5.10
CA THR A 266 11.39 6.08 6.00
C THR A 266 11.27 7.18 7.07
N THR A 267 10.41 8.18 6.87
CA THR A 267 10.26 9.32 7.79
C THR A 267 8.93 9.27 8.54
N ALA A 268 7.84 9.74 7.93
CA ALA A 268 6.52 9.84 8.54
C ALA A 268 5.88 8.49 8.92
N GLU A 269 6.33 7.37 8.34
CA GLU A 269 5.93 6.02 8.77
C GLU A 269 7.01 5.29 9.57
N GLY A 270 8.17 5.92 9.83
CA GLY A 270 9.26 5.37 10.63
C GLY A 270 9.74 4.00 10.13
N TRP A 271 9.86 3.82 8.82
CA TRP A 271 10.20 2.53 8.16
C TRP A 271 9.14 1.43 8.32
N GLY A 272 7.92 1.78 8.73
CA GLY A 272 6.77 0.87 8.81
C GLY A 272 6.92 -0.28 9.81
N GLY A 273 7.95 -0.25 10.66
CA GLY A 273 8.32 -1.38 11.51
C GLY A 273 7.53 -1.48 12.82
N PRO A 274 7.38 -2.70 13.36
CA PRO A 274 6.75 -2.98 14.63
C PRO A 274 7.73 -2.81 15.80
N TYR A 275 8.23 -1.59 16.03
CA TYR A 275 9.26 -1.35 17.05
C TYR A 275 8.76 -1.51 18.49
N GLN A 276 7.45 -1.68 18.66
CA GLN A 276 6.81 -1.94 19.94
C GLN A 276 6.23 -3.34 19.98
N LEU A 277 6.31 -3.99 21.16
CA LEU A 277 5.80 -5.34 21.36
C LEU A 277 4.29 -5.42 21.07
N GLY A 278 3.90 -6.31 20.15
CA GLY A 278 2.51 -6.51 19.73
C GLY A 278 2.00 -5.51 18.68
N SER A 279 2.90 -4.75 18.04
CA SER A 279 2.61 -3.98 16.81
C SER A 279 2.97 -4.81 15.58
N THR A 280 2.34 -4.54 14.44
CA THR A 280 2.66 -5.17 13.14
C THR A 280 3.03 -4.15 12.05
N GLY A 281 2.91 -2.85 12.34
CA GLY A 281 3.25 -1.76 11.41
C GLY A 281 2.31 -0.55 11.53
N ASN A 282 2.05 0.13 10.40
CA ASN A 282 1.16 1.30 10.36
C ASN A 282 -0.24 0.88 10.81
N ARG A 283 -0.75 1.56 11.84
CA ARG A 283 -2.09 1.34 12.41
C ARG A 283 -2.37 -0.08 12.95
N GLY A 284 -1.37 -0.95 13.00
CA GLY A 284 -1.40 -2.20 13.75
C GLY A 284 -1.79 -3.44 12.96
N ASP A 285 -1.93 -3.40 11.63
CA ASP A 285 -2.37 -4.58 10.86
C ASP A 285 -1.61 -4.80 9.54
N MET A 286 -0.78 -3.85 9.10
CA MET A 286 -0.06 -3.95 7.83
C MET A 286 1.28 -3.20 7.88
N LEU A 287 2.27 -3.73 7.15
CA LEU A 287 3.59 -3.10 6.97
C LEU A 287 3.46 -1.85 6.09
N GLY A 288 3.17 -0.70 6.68
CA GLY A 288 3.23 0.62 6.04
C GLY A 288 2.22 0.88 4.91
N THR A 289 1.90 2.15 4.64
CA THR A 289 1.07 2.56 3.51
C THR A 289 1.97 2.79 2.29
N THR A 290 2.99 3.63 2.41
CA THR A 290 3.77 4.14 1.27
C THR A 290 4.82 3.17 0.73
N ASN A 291 5.24 2.15 1.49
CA ASN A 291 5.98 1.03 0.90
C ASN A 291 5.14 0.20 -0.08
N ILE A 292 3.82 0.13 0.11
CA ILE A 292 2.91 -0.53 -0.81
C ILE A 292 2.67 0.35 -2.05
N TYR A 293 2.66 1.68 -1.88
CA TYR A 293 2.70 2.61 -3.01
C TYR A 293 3.93 2.35 -3.88
N MET A 294 5.11 2.13 -3.28
CA MET A 294 6.31 1.74 -4.03
C MET A 294 6.10 0.48 -4.87
N VAL A 295 5.41 -0.55 -4.33
CA VAL A 295 5.07 -1.78 -5.06
C VAL A 295 4.17 -1.46 -6.26
N VAL A 296 3.13 -0.63 -6.09
CA VAL A 296 2.26 -0.21 -7.21
C VAL A 296 3.06 0.55 -8.27
N TYR A 297 3.93 1.48 -7.88
CA TYR A 297 4.81 2.19 -8.81
C TYR A 297 5.70 1.24 -9.59
N LEU A 298 6.30 0.23 -8.94
CA LEU A 298 7.14 -0.76 -9.61
C LEU A 298 6.34 -1.58 -10.64
N TYR A 299 5.10 -1.99 -10.33
CA TYR A 299 4.21 -2.62 -11.31
C TYR A 299 3.97 -1.71 -12.53
N LEU A 300 3.67 -0.43 -12.31
CA LEU A 300 3.45 0.54 -13.38
C LEU A 300 4.72 0.82 -14.20
N MET A 301 5.89 0.86 -13.55
CA MET A 301 7.19 1.04 -14.22
C MET A 301 7.52 -0.15 -15.13
N ILE A 302 7.30 -1.38 -14.66
CA ILE A 302 7.47 -2.59 -15.48
C ILE A 302 6.49 -2.58 -16.66
N ALA A 303 5.24 -2.16 -16.43
CA ALA A 303 4.22 -2.09 -17.47
C ALA A 303 4.49 -1.03 -18.54
N TYR A 304 4.96 0.17 -18.16
CA TYR A 304 5.02 1.33 -19.08
C TYR A 304 6.43 1.74 -19.52
N LEU A 305 7.47 1.56 -18.69
CA LEU A 305 8.81 2.08 -19.00
C LEU A 305 9.68 1.07 -19.76
N PHE A 306 9.49 -0.23 -19.53
CA PHE A 306 10.24 -1.27 -20.25
C PHE A 306 9.86 -1.35 -21.74
N GLU A 307 8.61 -1.09 -22.09
CA GLU A 307 8.10 -1.06 -23.48
C GLU A 307 8.75 0.08 -24.30
N ARG A 308 8.90 1.25 -23.68
CA ARG A 308 9.37 2.48 -24.36
C ARG A 308 10.87 2.49 -24.66
N ARG A 309 11.69 1.94 -23.75
CA ARG A 309 13.16 1.81 -23.96
C ARG A 309 13.50 0.88 -25.11
N ARG A 310 12.64 -0.12 -25.37
CA ARG A 310 12.78 -1.03 -26.51
C ARG A 310 12.50 -0.32 -27.83
N HIS A 311 11.39 0.42 -27.94
CA HIS A 311 11.09 1.20 -29.14
C HIS A 311 12.21 2.19 -29.49
N LYS A 312 12.76 2.89 -28.48
CA LYS A 312 13.91 3.80 -28.69
C LYS A 312 15.20 3.09 -29.13
N ARG A 313 15.44 1.83 -28.72
CA ARG A 313 16.63 1.04 -29.13
C ARG A 313 16.50 0.39 -30.50
N MET A 314 15.29 0.19 -31.01
CA MET A 314 15.03 -0.37 -32.34
C MET A 314 14.91 0.71 -33.42
N SER A 315 14.82 1.98 -33.02
CA SER A 315 14.73 3.15 -33.91
C SER A 315 16.05 3.92 -34.08
N VAL A 316 17.15 3.36 -33.58
CA VAL A 316 18.53 3.85 -33.70
C VAL A 316 19.32 2.74 -34.38
#